data_AF-A0A7C1PQ96-F1
#
_entry.id   AF-A0A7C1PQ96-F1
#
_cell.length_a   1.000
_cell.length_b   1.000
_cell.length_c   1.000
_cell.angle_alpha   90.00
_cell.angle_beta   90.00
_cell.angle_gamma   90.00
#
_symmetry.space_group_name_H-M   'P 1'
#
loop_
_entity.id
_entity.type
_entity.pdbx_description
1 polymer ?
#
loop_
_entity_poly.entity_id
_entity_poly.type
_entity_poly.pdbx_seq_one_letter_code
_entity_poly.pdbx_strand_id
1 'polypeptide(L)'
;MDIAQILQDHKDWLNNNGGKKADLSFANLRSANLRFANLSFANLSSADLSFADLSFANLSSADLRSADLSSAGNLDKAYIPPFSICPTGSFIGWKKLQYGVIAKLQIPASADRITPLTSRKLRASKIKTLALWDKNGNPIKGKHENGTHDDKIIYEIGKYTEADSFNDDIREVCTHGIHFFISKKEAEQW
;
A
#
# COMPACT_ATOMS: atom_id res chain seq x y z
N MET A 1 14.02 16.20 -15.60
CA MET A 1 12.57 15.94 -15.70
C MET A 1 11.85 17.08 -15.03
N ASP A 2 10.96 17.77 -15.73
CA ASP A 2 10.10 18.80 -15.12
C ASP A 2 8.78 18.15 -14.71
N ILE A 3 8.69 17.78 -13.43
CA ILE A 3 7.49 17.13 -12.89
C ILE A 3 6.28 18.06 -12.92
N ALA A 4 6.49 19.39 -12.80
CA ALA A 4 5.38 20.34 -12.81
C ALA A 4 4.74 20.41 -14.20
N GLN A 5 5.55 20.42 -15.26
CA GLN A 5 5.05 20.37 -16.63
C GLN A 5 4.31 19.06 -16.92
N ILE A 6 4.85 17.91 -16.48
CA ILE A 6 4.18 16.61 -16.67
C ILE A 6 2.83 16.57 -15.95
N LEU A 7 2.77 17.08 -14.71
CA LEU A 7 1.53 17.16 -13.95
C LEU A 7 0.51 18.10 -14.61
N GLN A 8 0.96 19.20 -15.21
CA GLN A 8 0.10 20.14 -15.93
C GLN A 8 -0.44 19.52 -17.22
N ASP A 9 0.43 18.92 -18.04
CA ASP A 9 0.03 18.21 -19.27
C ASP A 9 -0.95 17.07 -18.98
N HIS A 10 -0.74 16.37 -17.86
CA HIS A 10 -1.60 15.29 -17.42
C HIS A 10 -2.95 15.80 -16.91
N LYS A 11 -2.96 16.93 -16.20
CA LYS A 11 -4.20 17.60 -15.79
C LYS A 11 -5.00 18.05 -17.00
N ASP A 12 -4.36 18.59 -18.02
CA ASP A 12 -5.03 19.00 -19.25
C ASP A 12 -5.60 17.78 -20.00
N TRP A 13 -4.84 16.67 -20.04
CA TRP A 13 -5.31 15.40 -20.60
C TRP A 13 -6.56 14.86 -19.88
N LEU A 14 -6.59 14.92 -18.55
CA LEU A 14 -7.75 14.51 -17.75
C LEU A 14 -9.00 15.37 -18.02
N ASN A 15 -8.80 16.65 -18.35
CA ASN A 15 -9.87 17.60 -18.59
C ASN A 15 -10.31 17.67 -20.06
N ASN A 16 -9.73 16.86 -20.96
CA ASN A 16 -9.92 16.93 -22.41
C ASN A 16 -9.50 18.29 -23.03
N ASN A 17 -8.53 18.99 -22.43
CA ASN A 17 -8.07 20.31 -22.86
C ASN A 17 -6.82 20.25 -23.77
N GLY A 18 -6.54 19.09 -24.38
CA GLY A 18 -5.22 18.78 -24.92
C GLY A 18 -4.26 18.30 -23.83
N GLY A 19 -2.99 18.05 -24.14
CA GLY A 19 -2.02 17.51 -23.19
C GLY A 19 -1.79 16.00 -23.32
N LYS A 20 -1.04 15.42 -22.37
CA LYS A 20 -0.58 14.03 -22.43
C LYS A 20 -0.72 13.35 -21.09
N LYS A 21 -1.17 12.09 -21.12
CA LYS A 21 -1.14 11.20 -19.96
C LYS A 21 0.28 11.15 -19.38
N ALA A 22 0.41 11.30 -18.05
CA ALA A 22 1.71 11.25 -17.39
C ALA A 22 2.36 9.87 -17.58
N ASP A 23 3.52 9.87 -18.24
CA ASP A 23 4.47 8.75 -18.23
C ASP A 23 5.65 9.13 -17.34
N LEU A 24 5.65 8.54 -16.15
CA LEU A 24 6.65 8.68 -15.11
C LEU A 24 7.30 7.31 -14.84
N SER A 25 7.25 6.40 -15.81
CA SER A 25 7.94 5.11 -15.67
C SER A 25 9.45 5.31 -15.53
N PHE A 26 10.07 4.55 -14.62
CA PHE A 26 11.50 4.66 -14.27
C PHE A 26 11.93 6.06 -13.78
N ALA A 27 10.99 6.96 -13.49
CA ALA A 27 11.31 8.31 -13.04
C ALA A 27 11.94 8.30 -11.65
N ASN A 28 12.96 9.12 -11.44
CA ASN A 28 13.44 9.45 -10.10
C ASN A 28 12.57 10.56 -9.51
N LEU A 29 11.67 10.17 -8.61
CA LEU A 29 10.76 11.02 -7.84
C LEU A 29 11.08 10.96 -6.34
N ARG A 30 12.32 10.58 -6.00
CA ARG A 30 12.77 10.47 -4.61
C ARG A 30 12.59 11.81 -3.89
N SER A 31 11.95 11.77 -2.73
CA SER A 31 11.64 12.96 -1.92
C SER A 31 10.79 14.02 -2.63
N ALA A 32 10.12 13.68 -3.74
CA ALA A 32 9.28 14.62 -4.46
C ALA A 32 8.06 15.04 -3.62
N ASN A 33 7.70 16.32 -3.70
CA ASN A 33 6.44 16.81 -3.16
C ASN A 33 5.34 16.60 -4.21
N LEU A 34 4.54 15.55 -4.03
CA LEU A 34 3.42 15.19 -4.91
C LEU A 34 2.08 15.36 -4.17
N ARG A 35 2.04 16.22 -3.16
CA ARG A 35 0.82 16.50 -2.39
C ARG A 35 -0.27 17.00 -3.31
N PHE A 36 -1.47 16.44 -3.17
CA PHE A 36 -2.64 16.77 -3.99
C PHE A 36 -2.47 16.54 -5.51
N ALA A 37 -1.38 15.88 -5.94
CA ALA A 37 -1.18 15.60 -7.36
C ALA A 37 -2.28 14.65 -7.86
N ASN A 38 -2.91 15.00 -8.98
CA ASN A 38 -3.77 14.06 -9.69
C ASN A 38 -2.90 13.25 -10.65
N LEU A 39 -2.54 12.05 -10.23
CA LEU A 39 -1.76 11.06 -10.98
C LEU A 39 -2.65 9.89 -11.42
N SER A 40 -3.97 10.13 -11.53
CA SER A 40 -4.89 9.08 -11.95
C SER A 40 -4.56 8.60 -13.36
N PHE A 41 -4.58 7.29 -13.56
CA PHE A 41 -4.18 6.59 -14.77
C PHE A 41 -2.68 6.67 -15.11
N ALA A 42 -1.87 7.51 -14.45
CA ALA A 42 -0.46 7.72 -14.77
C ALA A 42 0.35 6.41 -14.80
N ASN A 43 1.36 6.33 -15.67
CA ASN A 43 2.33 5.24 -15.62
C ASN A 43 3.45 5.62 -14.63
N LEU A 44 3.50 4.97 -13.47
CA LEU A 44 4.55 5.15 -12.45
C LEU A 44 5.38 3.86 -12.30
N SER A 45 5.32 2.95 -13.28
CA SER A 45 5.99 1.67 -13.17
C SER A 45 7.50 1.84 -13.04
N SER A 46 8.11 1.14 -12.09
CA SER A 46 9.53 1.23 -11.74
C SER A 46 10.03 2.62 -11.32
N ALA A 47 9.14 3.56 -11.01
CA ALA A 47 9.54 4.88 -10.49
C ALA A 47 10.12 4.77 -9.08
N ASP A 48 11.16 5.55 -8.78
CA ASP A 48 11.65 5.75 -7.41
C ASP A 48 10.81 6.85 -6.75
N LEU A 49 9.82 6.47 -5.94
CA LEU A 49 8.98 7.36 -5.12
C LEU A 49 9.44 7.34 -3.65
N SER A 50 10.66 6.87 -3.37
CA SER A 50 11.13 6.73 -2.00
C SER A 50 11.15 8.11 -1.32
N PHE A 51 10.64 8.18 -0.08
CA PHE A 51 10.48 9.43 0.68
C PHE A 51 9.58 10.52 0.03
N ALA A 52 8.87 10.25 -1.06
CA ALA A 52 7.95 11.23 -1.64
C ALA A 52 6.78 11.53 -0.69
N ASP A 53 6.29 12.78 -0.69
CA ASP A 53 5.05 13.14 0.00
C ASP A 53 3.87 12.96 -0.96
N LEU A 54 3.13 11.86 -0.79
CA LEU A 54 1.94 11.51 -1.57
C LEU A 54 0.63 11.89 -0.85
N SER A 55 0.69 12.76 0.18
CA SER A 55 -0.51 13.16 0.93
C SER A 55 -1.58 13.69 -0.01
N PHE A 56 -2.76 13.07 0.01
CA PHE A 56 -3.92 13.43 -0.82
C PHE A 56 -3.68 13.33 -2.33
N ALA A 57 -2.61 12.67 -2.77
CA ALA A 57 -2.41 12.37 -4.18
C ALA A 57 -3.49 11.39 -4.65
N ASN A 58 -4.01 11.62 -5.86
CA ASN A 58 -4.91 10.68 -6.51
C ASN A 58 -4.11 9.74 -7.41
N LEU A 59 -3.95 8.48 -6.99
CA LEU A 59 -3.28 7.41 -7.73
C LEU A 59 -4.31 6.45 -8.36
N SER A 60 -5.55 6.91 -8.59
CA SER A 60 -6.61 6.12 -9.22
C SER A 60 -6.15 5.50 -10.53
N SER A 61 -6.06 4.18 -10.65
CA SER A 61 -5.74 3.46 -11.89
C SER A 61 -4.32 3.72 -12.39
N ALA A 62 -3.46 4.29 -11.53
CA ALA A 62 -2.05 4.45 -11.83
C ALA A 62 -1.35 3.09 -11.87
N ASP A 63 -0.41 2.92 -12.79
CA ASP A 63 0.43 1.72 -12.83
C ASP A 63 1.62 1.91 -11.90
N LEU A 64 1.61 1.24 -10.74
CA LEU A 64 2.67 1.27 -9.73
C LEU A 64 3.54 0.00 -9.74
N ARG A 65 3.52 -0.81 -10.83
CA ARG A 65 4.35 -2.01 -10.92
C ARG A 65 5.81 -1.69 -10.64
N SER A 66 6.40 -2.39 -9.69
CA SER A 66 7.82 -2.23 -9.36
C SER A 66 8.23 -0.82 -8.88
N ALA A 67 7.29 0.08 -8.62
CA ALA A 67 7.59 1.40 -8.08
C ALA A 67 8.08 1.28 -6.63
N ASP A 68 9.19 1.97 -6.31
CA ASP A 68 9.73 2.00 -4.96
C ASP A 68 8.98 3.05 -4.14
N LEU A 69 8.06 2.60 -3.30
CA LEU A 69 7.30 3.43 -2.37
C LEU A 69 7.93 3.43 -0.95
N SER A 70 9.20 3.05 -0.84
CA SER A 70 9.87 2.95 0.45
C SER A 70 9.88 4.27 1.21
N SER A 71 9.39 4.23 2.44
CA SER A 71 9.28 5.44 3.27
C SER A 71 8.46 6.58 2.64
N ALA A 72 7.66 6.32 1.60
CA ALA A 72 6.77 7.32 1.05
C ALA A 72 5.79 7.77 2.15
N GLY A 73 5.79 9.07 2.41
CA GLY A 73 5.04 9.66 3.50
C GLY A 73 3.55 9.62 3.19
N ASN A 74 2.74 9.32 4.20
CA ASN A 74 1.28 9.50 4.16
C ASN A 74 0.57 8.72 3.03
N LEU A 75 1.09 7.55 2.63
CA LEU A 75 0.41 6.63 1.69
C LEU A 75 -1.02 6.27 2.14
N ASP A 76 -1.27 6.24 3.45
CA ASP A 76 -2.59 6.04 4.04
C ASP A 76 -3.59 7.17 3.71
N LYS A 77 -3.10 8.34 3.27
CA LYS A 77 -3.90 9.50 2.83
C LYS A 77 -3.98 9.62 1.31
N ALA A 78 -3.26 8.80 0.56
CA ALA A 78 -3.37 8.78 -0.90
C ALA A 78 -4.63 8.01 -1.32
N TYR A 79 -5.22 8.37 -2.45
CA TYR A 79 -6.31 7.60 -3.04
C TYR A 79 -5.72 6.53 -3.97
N ILE A 80 -5.75 5.27 -3.55
CA ILE A 80 -5.23 4.11 -4.30
C ILE A 80 -6.40 3.14 -4.55
N PRO A 81 -6.74 2.77 -5.80
CA PRO A 81 -7.88 1.92 -6.09
C PRO A 81 -7.48 0.43 -6.14
N PRO A 82 -8.45 -0.49 -6.34
CA PRO A 82 -8.17 -1.92 -6.46
C PRO A 82 -7.23 -2.14 -7.65
N PHE A 83 -6.40 -3.17 -7.58
CA PHE A 83 -5.54 -3.66 -8.68
C PHE A 83 -4.19 -2.94 -8.87
N SER A 84 -3.82 -2.01 -8.00
CA SER A 84 -2.46 -1.46 -7.98
C SER A 84 -1.53 -2.28 -7.08
N ILE A 85 -0.81 -3.16 -7.76
CA ILE A 85 0.43 -3.90 -7.43
C ILE A 85 1.08 -3.63 -6.08
N CYS A 86 1.51 -4.71 -5.42
CA CYS A 86 2.35 -4.67 -4.23
C CYS A 86 3.65 -3.86 -4.49
N PRO A 87 3.80 -2.63 -3.94
CA PRO A 87 4.89 -1.70 -4.27
C PRO A 87 6.25 -2.25 -3.88
N THR A 88 7.32 -2.16 -4.67
CA THR A 88 8.67 -2.59 -4.21
C THR A 88 9.15 -1.75 -3.02
N GLY A 89 10.11 -2.30 -2.26
CA GLY A 89 10.56 -1.66 -1.02
C GLY A 89 9.67 -1.94 0.19
N SER A 90 9.98 -1.29 1.31
CA SER A 90 9.22 -1.43 2.56
C SER A 90 8.12 -0.37 2.65
N PHE A 91 6.87 -0.75 2.89
CA PHE A 91 5.75 0.19 2.97
C PHE A 91 4.79 -0.15 4.12
N ILE A 92 3.80 0.73 4.37
CA ILE A 92 2.80 0.54 5.42
C ILE A 92 1.58 -0.19 4.87
N GLY A 93 1.20 -1.27 5.55
CA GLY A 93 -0.07 -1.96 5.39
C GLY A 93 -0.93 -1.87 6.66
N TRP A 94 -2.22 -2.11 6.50
CA TRP A 94 -3.21 -2.11 7.57
C TRP A 94 -3.99 -3.40 7.57
N LYS A 95 -4.30 -3.92 8.76
CA LYS A 95 -5.14 -5.11 8.92
C LYS A 95 -6.09 -4.92 10.08
N LYS A 96 -7.36 -5.27 9.87
CA LYS A 96 -8.29 -5.44 10.97
C LYS A 96 -8.20 -6.87 11.48
N LEU A 97 -7.96 -6.96 12.79
CA LEU A 97 -7.87 -8.19 13.55
C LEU A 97 -9.21 -8.42 14.27
N GLN A 98 -9.32 -9.56 14.94
CA GLN A 98 -10.45 -9.87 15.79
C GLN A 98 -10.73 -8.78 16.85
N TYR A 99 -11.99 -8.73 17.28
CA TYR A 99 -12.51 -7.73 18.21
C TYR A 99 -12.47 -6.28 17.70
N GLY A 100 -12.28 -6.10 16.39
CA GLY A 100 -12.21 -4.78 15.76
C GLY A 100 -10.89 -4.07 15.97
N VAL A 101 -9.83 -4.78 16.37
CA VAL A 101 -8.50 -4.21 16.54
C VAL A 101 -7.91 -3.86 15.18
N ILE A 102 -7.30 -2.68 15.07
CA ILE A 102 -6.61 -2.23 13.86
C ILE A 102 -5.11 -2.32 14.07
N ALA A 103 -4.41 -2.97 13.15
CA ALA A 103 -2.96 -3.09 13.15
C ALA A 103 -2.34 -2.26 12.04
N LYS A 104 -1.32 -1.47 12.40
CA LYS A 104 -0.40 -0.83 11.46
C LYS A 104 0.82 -1.73 11.29
N LEU A 105 1.06 -2.16 10.07
CA LEU A 105 2.08 -3.12 9.70
C LEU A 105 3.09 -2.45 8.78
N GLN A 106 4.36 -2.74 8.97
CA GLN A 106 5.35 -2.55 7.92
C GLN A 106 5.44 -3.86 7.12
N ILE A 107 5.23 -3.76 5.82
CA ILE A 107 5.51 -4.83 4.86
C ILE A 107 6.96 -4.62 4.42
N PRO A 108 7.93 -5.44 4.88
CA PRO A 108 9.32 -5.24 4.51
C PRO A 108 9.55 -5.59 3.04
N ALA A 109 10.56 -4.96 2.45
CA ALA A 109 10.99 -5.24 1.07
C ALA A 109 11.38 -6.71 0.85
N SER A 110 11.83 -7.37 1.92
CA SER A 110 12.23 -8.79 1.92
C SER A 110 11.07 -9.77 2.06
N ALA A 111 9.82 -9.30 2.21
CA ALA A 111 8.67 -10.20 2.22
C ALA A 111 8.35 -10.63 0.79
N ASP A 112 7.92 -11.87 0.61
CA ASP A 112 7.20 -12.31 -0.58
C ASP A 112 5.79 -11.74 -0.49
N ARG A 113 5.25 -11.26 -1.61
CA ARG A 113 4.03 -10.46 -1.59
C ARG A 113 3.32 -10.54 -2.92
N ILE A 114 2.00 -10.64 -2.86
CA ILE A 114 1.19 -10.66 -4.07
C ILE A 114 -0.09 -9.83 -3.95
N THR A 115 -0.57 -9.41 -5.10
CA THR A 115 -1.87 -8.76 -5.30
C THR A 115 -2.77 -9.76 -6.03
N PRO A 116 -3.83 -10.30 -5.40
CA PRO A 116 -4.76 -11.19 -6.07
C PRO A 116 -5.49 -10.48 -7.23
N LEU A 117 -5.85 -11.23 -8.27
CA LEU A 117 -6.45 -10.70 -9.50
C LEU A 117 -7.81 -10.00 -9.30
N THR A 118 -8.55 -10.37 -8.26
CA THR A 118 -9.94 -9.94 -8.06
C THR A 118 -10.19 -9.28 -6.70
N SER A 119 -9.18 -9.17 -5.84
CA SER A 119 -9.35 -8.67 -4.46
C SER A 119 -8.48 -7.47 -4.12
N ARG A 120 -9.03 -6.62 -3.25
CA ARG A 120 -8.32 -5.51 -2.60
C ARG A 120 -7.31 -5.97 -1.54
N LYS A 121 -7.47 -7.19 -1.05
CA LYS A 121 -6.69 -7.76 0.06
C LYS A 121 -5.36 -8.28 -0.50
N LEU A 122 -4.26 -7.66 -0.12
CA LEU A 122 -2.92 -8.11 -0.46
C LEU A 122 -2.47 -9.20 0.52
N ARG A 123 -1.45 -9.96 0.12
CA ARG A 123 -0.81 -10.99 0.95
C ARG A 123 0.69 -10.76 1.04
N ALA A 124 1.26 -10.97 2.22
CA ALA A 124 2.70 -10.97 2.46
C ALA A 124 3.13 -12.19 3.27
N SER A 125 4.33 -12.71 3.02
CA SER A 125 4.93 -13.79 3.82
C SER A 125 5.47 -13.28 5.17
N LYS A 126 5.76 -11.98 5.28
CA LYS A 126 6.37 -11.38 6.47
C LYS A 126 5.85 -9.97 6.71
N ILE A 127 5.67 -9.61 7.97
CA ILE A 127 5.33 -8.25 8.41
C ILE A 127 6.14 -7.86 9.65
N LYS A 128 6.17 -6.57 9.97
CA LYS A 128 6.53 -6.05 11.29
C LYS A 128 5.36 -5.27 11.86
N THR A 129 4.94 -5.59 13.08
CA THR A 129 3.83 -4.86 13.72
C THR A 129 4.38 -3.54 14.28
N LEU A 130 3.84 -2.40 13.84
CA LEU A 130 4.30 -1.09 14.29
C LEU A 130 3.44 -0.53 15.42
N ALA A 131 2.12 -0.73 15.35
CA ALA A 131 1.17 -0.23 16.33
C ALA A 131 -0.17 -0.96 16.21
N LEU A 132 -0.92 -0.97 17.31
CA LEU A 132 -2.23 -1.60 17.44
C LEU A 132 -3.20 -0.62 18.12
N TRP A 133 -4.46 -0.61 17.68
CA TRP A 133 -5.54 0.15 18.30
C TRP A 133 -6.76 -0.74 18.52
N ASP A 134 -7.45 -0.55 19.63
CA ASP A 134 -8.72 -1.22 19.90
C ASP A 134 -9.84 -0.68 18.99
N LYS A 135 -11.03 -1.29 19.06
CA LYS A 135 -12.22 -0.88 18.30
C LYS A 135 -12.68 0.56 18.56
N ASN A 136 -12.25 1.16 19.67
CA ASN A 136 -12.58 2.53 20.06
C ASN A 136 -11.47 3.52 19.64
N GLY A 137 -10.38 3.04 19.03
CA GLY A 137 -9.23 3.85 18.63
C GLY A 137 -8.20 4.07 19.73
N ASN A 138 -8.28 3.38 20.87
CA ASN A 138 -7.26 3.48 21.93
C ASN A 138 -6.05 2.63 21.59
N PRO A 139 -4.81 3.12 21.80
CA PRO A 139 -3.61 2.34 21.54
C PRO A 139 -3.51 1.13 22.48
N ILE A 140 -3.21 -0.03 21.91
CA ILE A 140 -2.94 -1.27 22.64
C ILE A 140 -1.43 -1.39 22.90
N LYS A 141 -1.04 -1.86 24.07
CA LYS A 141 0.37 -2.14 24.41
C LYS A 141 0.64 -3.65 24.31
N GLY A 142 1.83 -4.01 23.81
CA GLY A 142 2.29 -5.40 23.75
C GLY A 142 1.87 -6.12 22.47
N LYS A 143 1.07 -7.19 22.60
CA LYS A 143 0.69 -8.08 21.51
C LYS A 143 -0.81 -8.31 21.41
N HIS A 144 -1.29 -8.65 20.21
CA HIS A 144 -2.65 -9.12 19.97
C HIS A 144 -2.64 -10.39 19.13
N GLU A 145 -3.45 -11.36 19.52
CA GLU A 145 -3.57 -12.64 18.83
C GLU A 145 -4.77 -12.59 17.90
N ASN A 146 -4.58 -12.93 16.62
CA ASN A 146 -5.68 -12.99 15.65
C ASN A 146 -6.10 -14.46 15.47
N GLY A 147 -7.28 -14.83 15.96
CA GLY A 147 -7.71 -16.21 16.06
C GLY A 147 -8.80 -16.65 15.08
N THR A 148 -8.65 -16.47 13.75
CA THR A 148 -9.45 -17.21 12.74
C THR A 148 -8.84 -17.12 11.34
N HIS A 149 -8.94 -18.22 10.57
CA HIS A 149 -8.51 -18.46 9.18
C HIS A 149 -7.02 -18.27 8.82
N ASP A 150 -6.32 -17.35 9.47
CA ASP A 150 -4.87 -17.29 9.47
C ASP A 150 -4.41 -17.96 10.79
N ASP A 151 -3.75 -19.11 10.73
CA ASP A 151 -3.26 -19.83 11.92
C ASP A 151 -2.58 -18.89 12.91
N LYS A 152 -3.08 -18.85 14.16
CA LYS A 152 -2.65 -18.06 15.35
C LYS A 152 -1.53 -17.03 15.14
N ILE A 153 -1.73 -16.05 14.26
CA ILE A 153 -0.71 -15.03 14.03
C ILE A 153 -0.72 -14.06 15.22
N ILE A 154 0.43 -13.95 15.88
CA ILE A 154 0.65 -13.02 16.98
C ILE A 154 1.24 -11.73 16.41
N TYR A 155 0.52 -10.62 16.62
CA TYR A 155 0.96 -9.29 16.25
C TYR A 155 1.57 -8.62 17.48
N GLU A 156 2.89 -8.71 17.64
CA GLU A 156 3.63 -8.07 18.74
C GLU A 156 4.33 -6.79 18.27
N ILE A 157 4.03 -5.67 18.93
CA ILE A 157 4.57 -4.36 18.57
C ILE A 157 6.10 -4.38 18.58
N GLY A 158 6.70 -3.98 17.47
CA GLY A 158 8.14 -3.93 17.25
C GLY A 158 8.75 -5.23 16.72
N LYS A 159 8.00 -6.34 16.68
CA LYS A 159 8.49 -7.64 16.20
C LYS A 159 8.08 -7.93 14.77
N TYR A 160 8.90 -8.74 14.11
CA TYR A 160 8.55 -9.36 12.85
C TYR A 160 7.73 -10.62 13.10
N THR A 161 6.75 -10.85 12.24
CA THR A 161 5.93 -12.06 12.21
C THR A 161 5.94 -12.61 10.79
N GLU A 162 6.11 -13.91 10.66
CA GLU A 162 6.10 -14.62 9.38
C GLU A 162 4.82 -15.45 9.27
N ALA A 163 4.32 -15.64 8.05
CA ALA A 163 3.22 -16.55 7.77
C ALA A 163 3.72 -17.99 7.83
N ASP A 164 2.91 -18.90 8.37
CA ASP A 164 3.23 -20.33 8.43
C ASP A 164 3.42 -20.94 7.03
N SER A 165 2.73 -20.40 6.02
CA SER A 165 3.00 -20.66 4.62
C SER A 165 2.55 -19.47 3.75
N PHE A 166 3.07 -19.43 2.52
CA PHE A 166 2.75 -18.40 1.54
C PHE A 166 2.47 -19.03 0.18
N ASN A 167 1.36 -18.66 -0.44
CA ASN A 167 0.99 -19.10 -1.77
C ASN A 167 1.05 -17.89 -2.72
N ASP A 168 1.79 -18.01 -3.81
CA ASP A 168 2.03 -16.93 -4.78
C ASP A 168 1.04 -16.94 -5.97
N ASP A 169 0.07 -17.87 -6.01
CA ASP A 169 -0.96 -17.87 -7.04
C ASP A 169 -1.90 -16.67 -6.87
N ILE A 170 -1.83 -15.78 -7.85
CA ILE A 170 -2.64 -14.57 -7.96
C ILE A 170 -4.13 -14.86 -8.21
N ARG A 171 -4.48 -16.09 -8.63
CA ARG A 171 -5.86 -16.52 -8.87
C ARG A 171 -6.56 -16.95 -7.58
N GLU A 172 -5.80 -17.33 -6.56
CA GLU A 172 -6.35 -17.71 -5.26
C GLU A 172 -6.49 -16.47 -4.36
N VAL A 173 -7.70 -16.21 -3.89
CA VAL A 173 -8.03 -14.89 -3.30
C VAL A 173 -7.98 -14.89 -1.76
N CYS A 174 -8.04 -16.08 -1.17
CA CYS A 174 -8.11 -16.34 0.28
C CYS A 174 -7.32 -17.60 0.63
N THR A 175 -6.00 -17.54 0.55
CA THR A 175 -5.08 -18.66 0.82
C THR A 175 -3.96 -18.19 1.75
N HIS A 176 -3.02 -19.06 2.09
CA HIS A 176 -2.00 -18.82 3.10
C HIS A 176 -1.18 -17.53 2.86
N GLY A 177 -0.91 -16.81 3.94
CA GLY A 177 -0.17 -15.55 3.97
C GLY A 177 -0.81 -14.52 4.90
N ILE A 178 -0.05 -13.47 5.26
CA ILE A 178 -0.57 -12.37 6.08
C ILE A 178 -1.36 -11.42 5.18
N HIS A 179 -2.68 -11.46 5.33
CA HIS A 179 -3.58 -10.57 4.62
C HIS A 179 -3.51 -9.13 5.14
N PHE A 180 -3.44 -8.13 4.26
CA PHE A 180 -3.45 -6.70 4.61
C PHE A 180 -4.04 -5.82 3.50
N PHE A 181 -4.28 -4.55 3.81
CA PHE A 181 -4.71 -3.49 2.88
C PHE A 181 -3.70 -2.34 2.89
N ILE A 182 -3.64 -1.55 1.81
CA ILE A 182 -2.76 -0.38 1.76
C ILE A 182 -3.35 0.78 2.59
N SER A 183 -4.67 0.96 2.60
CA SER A 183 -5.31 2.02 3.39
C SER A 183 -5.94 1.51 4.68
N LYS A 184 -5.88 2.35 5.72
CA LYS A 184 -6.55 2.12 7.00
C LYS A 184 -8.07 2.02 6.85
N LYS A 185 -8.65 2.89 6.02
CA LYS A 185 -10.08 2.96 5.76
C LYS A 185 -10.61 1.65 5.16
N GLU A 186 -9.89 1.05 4.21
CA GLU A 186 -10.28 -0.25 3.67
C GLU A 186 -10.18 -1.35 4.72
N ALA A 187 -9.09 -1.38 5.50
CA ALA A 187 -8.93 -2.36 6.55
C ALA A 187 -10.08 -2.31 7.58
N GLU A 188 -10.56 -1.13 7.94
CA GLU A 188 -11.68 -0.95 8.87
C GLU A 188 -13.03 -1.45 8.32
N GLN A 189 -13.23 -1.39 7.01
CA GLN A 189 -14.48 -1.76 6.32
C GLN A 189 -14.61 -3.27 6.07
N TRP A 190 -13.51 -4.00 6.02
CA TRP A 190 -13.46 -5.46 5.85
C TRP A 190 -13.29 -6.18 7.19
#